data_AF-A0A7V9P3T2-F1
#
_entry.id   AF-A0A7V9P3T2-F1
#
_cell.length_a   1.000
_cell.length_b   1.000
_cell.length_c   1.000
_cell.angle_alpha   90.00
_cell.angle_beta   90.00
_cell.angle_gamma   90.00
#
_symmetry.space_group_name_H-M   'P 1'
#
loop_
_entity.id
_entity.type
_entity.pdbx_description
1 polymer ?
#
loop_
_entity_poly.entity_id
_entity_poly.type
_entity_poly.pdbx_seq_one_letter_code
_entity_poly.pdbx_strand_id
1 'polypeptide(L)'
;MASIGWVALALAVVCHLAKGAVRARAWRNVLAAAYPDVPIRWRSAFGAYAAGVGLNSILPARIGDLVRLYLMRRRIPGASYPTLASSLLVEAIFDTLVSALLVAWAIDEGLFPWLDVLPRLPSIDWLWAFHHPRAATTIVAVALAAGIALFAWAARHIEAFGRRLAQGVTILRTPREYARRVLAWQLVEWPLRLATLGLFLHAFDMPATVRSTLLTQATQSVATALPLTLAGIGTEQALLV
;
A
#
# COMPACT_ATOMS: atom_id res chain seq x y z
N MET A 1 11.69 26.08 23.57
CA MET A 1 10.54 26.39 22.69
C MET A 1 10.99 26.03 21.29
N ALA A 2 10.46 24.94 20.71
CA ALA A 2 10.87 24.48 19.39
C ALA A 2 10.55 25.55 18.34
N SER A 3 11.57 26.18 17.78
CA SER A 3 11.41 27.12 16.69
C SER A 3 11.17 26.31 15.43
N ILE A 4 9.90 26.07 15.09
CA ILE A 4 9.52 25.32 13.90
C ILE A 4 10.27 25.89 12.68
N GLY A 5 11.01 25.01 11.99
CA GLY A 5 11.71 25.36 10.76
C GLY A 5 10.72 25.57 9.62
N TRP A 6 10.08 26.74 9.55
CA TRP A 6 9.01 27.05 8.59
C TRP A 6 9.39 26.81 7.13
N VAL A 7 10.66 27.05 6.77
CA VAL A 7 11.17 26.78 5.41
C VAL A 7 11.21 25.27 5.13
N ALA A 8 11.75 24.48 6.06
CA ALA A 8 11.78 23.03 5.94
C ALA A 8 10.36 22.44 5.89
N LEU A 9 9.45 22.98 6.68
CA LEU A 9 8.04 22.60 6.68
C LEU A 9 7.37 22.89 5.32
N ALA A 10 7.57 24.09 4.77
CA ALA A 10 7.01 24.45 3.47
C ALA A 10 7.57 23.54 2.35
N LEU A 11 8.88 23.27 2.37
CA LEU A 11 9.50 22.33 1.44
C LEU A 11 8.95 20.91 1.61
N ALA A 12 8.73 20.44 2.84
CA ALA A 12 8.14 19.13 3.11
C ALA A 12 6.73 19.02 2.50
N VAL A 13 5.90 20.06 2.66
CA VAL A 13 4.56 20.12 2.07
C VAL A 13 4.63 20.10 0.53
N VAL A 14 5.52 20.89 -0.07
CA VAL A 14 5.72 20.90 -1.53
C VAL A 14 6.16 19.52 -2.03
N CYS A 15 7.13 18.88 -1.38
CA CYS A 15 7.56 17.52 -1.70
C CYS A 15 6.42 16.52 -1.53
N HIS A 16 5.59 16.65 -0.49
CA HIS A 16 4.43 15.78 -0.25
C HIS A 16 3.39 15.88 -1.37
N LEU A 17 3.09 17.11 -1.81
CA LEU A 17 2.15 17.35 -2.92
C LEU A 17 2.73 16.85 -4.26
N ALA A 18 4.02 17.11 -4.51
CA ALA A 18 4.72 16.64 -5.69
C ALA A 18 4.74 15.10 -5.76
N LYS A 19 5.00 14.44 -4.63
CA LYS A 19 4.92 12.98 -4.49
C LYS A 19 3.54 12.45 -4.90
N GLY A 20 2.47 13.07 -4.40
CA GLY A 20 1.10 12.72 -4.79
C GLY A 20 0.80 12.94 -6.28
N ALA A 21 1.31 14.02 -6.85
CA ALA A 21 1.18 14.35 -8.28
C ALA A 21 1.87 13.33 -9.19
N VAL A 22 3.11 12.95 -8.84
CA VAL A 22 3.90 11.92 -9.51
C VAL A 22 3.21 10.56 -9.40
N ARG A 23 2.70 10.21 -8.23
CA ARG A 23 1.99 8.95 -8.01
C ARG A 23 0.70 8.87 -8.81
N ALA A 24 -0.09 9.95 -8.85
CA ALA A 24 -1.27 10.04 -9.71
C ALA A 24 -0.92 9.90 -11.20
N ARG A 25 0.26 10.36 -11.64
CA ARG A 25 0.77 10.18 -13.00
C ARG A 25 1.06 8.71 -13.30
N ALA A 26 1.74 8.02 -12.38
CA ALA A 26 2.02 6.58 -12.50
C ALA A 26 0.71 5.78 -12.66
N TRP A 27 -0.26 5.99 -11.75
CA TRP A 27 -1.55 5.32 -11.83
C TRP A 27 -2.31 5.61 -13.10
N ARG A 28 -2.36 6.88 -13.53
CA ARG A 28 -3.00 7.26 -14.79
C ARG A 28 -2.42 6.48 -15.97
N ASN A 29 -1.12 6.20 -15.97
CA ASN A 29 -0.47 5.44 -17.03
C ASN A 29 -0.82 3.95 -16.96
N VAL A 30 -0.98 3.37 -15.76
CA VAL A 30 -1.53 2.01 -15.58
C VAL A 30 -2.95 1.94 -16.15
N LEU A 31 -3.81 2.89 -15.79
CA LEU A 31 -5.19 2.94 -16.27
C LEU A 31 -5.27 3.17 -17.79
N ALA A 32 -4.37 3.98 -18.35
CA ALA A 32 -4.32 4.23 -19.79
C ALA A 32 -3.90 2.98 -20.59
N ALA A 33 -3.10 2.09 -19.98
CA ALA A 33 -2.80 0.79 -20.56
C ALA A 33 -3.95 -0.21 -20.41
N ALA A 34 -4.74 -0.12 -19.34
CA ALA A 34 -5.93 -0.95 -19.13
C ALA A 34 -7.12 -0.52 -20.02
N TYR A 35 -7.20 0.77 -20.38
CA TYR A 35 -8.26 1.37 -21.19
C TYR A 35 -7.64 2.22 -22.34
N PRO A 36 -7.09 1.57 -23.39
CA PRO A 36 -6.41 2.29 -24.47
C PRO A 36 -7.32 3.23 -25.27
N ASP A 37 -8.61 2.90 -25.37
CA ASP A 37 -9.58 3.65 -26.16
C ASP A 37 -10.12 4.91 -25.44
N VAL A 38 -9.79 5.09 -24.15
CA VAL A 38 -10.31 6.19 -23.34
C VAL A 38 -9.19 7.17 -22.99
N PRO A 39 -9.27 8.45 -23.40
CA PRO A 39 -8.26 9.44 -23.05
C PRO A 39 -8.38 9.86 -21.57
N ILE A 40 -7.57 9.26 -20.71
CA ILE A 40 -7.55 9.59 -19.27
C ILE A 40 -6.73 10.85 -19.02
N ARG A 41 -7.39 11.94 -18.60
CA ARG A 41 -6.76 13.22 -18.24
C ARG A 41 -6.03 13.10 -16.90
N TRP A 42 -4.79 13.60 -16.83
CA TRP A 42 -3.99 13.56 -15.60
C TRP A 42 -4.66 14.29 -14.42
N ARG A 43 -5.24 15.47 -14.66
CA ARG A 43 -6.01 16.22 -13.64
C ARG A 43 -7.14 15.41 -13.00
N SER A 44 -7.74 14.50 -13.75
CA SER A 44 -8.81 13.63 -13.26
C SER A 44 -8.28 12.54 -12.33
N ALA A 45 -7.14 11.94 -12.68
CA ALA A 45 -6.42 10.99 -11.83
C ALA A 45 -5.87 11.66 -10.57
N PHE A 46 -5.27 12.84 -10.71
CA PHE A 46 -4.76 13.62 -9.59
C PHE A 46 -5.88 14.01 -8.62
N GLY A 47 -7.01 14.54 -9.11
CA GLY A 47 -8.14 14.87 -8.25
C GLY A 47 -8.72 13.66 -7.51
N ALA A 48 -8.80 12.50 -8.17
CA ALA A 48 -9.24 11.26 -7.52
C ALA A 48 -8.23 10.76 -6.47
N TYR A 49 -6.92 10.90 -6.76
CA TYR A 49 -5.86 10.55 -5.83
C TYR A 49 -5.85 11.47 -4.61
N ALA A 50 -5.92 12.79 -4.81
CA ALA A 50 -5.96 13.78 -3.75
C ALA A 50 -7.18 13.61 -2.85
N ALA A 51 -8.36 13.34 -3.43
CA ALA A 51 -9.56 13.03 -2.66
C ALA A 51 -9.39 11.75 -1.83
N GLY A 52 -8.76 10.71 -2.39
CA GLY A 52 -8.47 9.47 -1.66
C GLY A 52 -7.49 9.69 -0.51
N VAL A 53 -6.39 10.42 -0.73
CA VAL A 53 -5.42 10.74 0.32
C VAL A 53 -6.06 11.58 1.42
N GLY A 54 -6.81 12.62 1.07
CA GLY A 54 -7.49 13.46 2.06
C GLY A 54 -8.57 12.73 2.83
N LEU A 55 -9.23 11.72 2.23
CA LEU A 55 -10.17 10.90 2.97
C LEU A 55 -9.46 9.89 3.88
N ASN A 56 -8.33 9.34 3.46
CA ASN A 56 -7.51 8.44 4.29
C ASN A 56 -6.93 9.14 5.53
N SER A 57 -6.81 10.47 5.55
CA SER A 57 -6.44 11.19 6.77
C SER A 57 -7.58 11.34 7.78
N ILE A 58 -8.83 11.07 7.37
CA ILE A 58 -10.02 11.19 8.23
C ILE A 58 -10.57 9.80 8.59
N LEU A 59 -10.61 8.89 7.61
CA LEU A 59 -11.24 7.59 7.73
C LEU A 59 -10.20 6.46 7.76
N PRO A 60 -10.36 5.46 8.65
CA PRO A 60 -9.48 4.32 8.73
C PRO A 60 -9.70 3.33 7.56
N ALA A 61 -8.93 2.24 7.54
CA ALA A 61 -9.12 1.09 6.63
C ALA A 61 -9.04 1.40 5.12
N ARG A 62 -8.25 2.41 4.73
CA ARG A 62 -8.03 2.77 3.31
C ARG A 62 -9.31 3.10 2.54
N ILE A 63 -10.35 3.62 3.21
CA ILE A 63 -11.63 3.99 2.59
C ILE A 63 -11.42 5.03 1.47
N GLY A 64 -10.40 5.87 1.57
CA GLY A 64 -10.00 6.79 0.51
C GLY A 64 -9.66 6.12 -0.83
N ASP A 65 -9.15 4.89 -0.82
CA ASP A 65 -8.90 4.16 -2.06
C ASP A 65 -10.21 3.75 -2.74
N LEU A 66 -11.25 3.41 -1.99
CA LEU A 66 -12.58 3.12 -2.54
C LEU A 66 -13.16 4.36 -3.23
N VAL A 67 -12.98 5.54 -2.63
CA VAL A 67 -13.41 6.81 -3.25
C VAL A 67 -12.62 7.11 -4.50
N ARG A 68 -11.31 6.89 -4.49
CA ARG A 68 -10.46 7.00 -5.68
C ARG A 68 -10.95 6.09 -6.81
N LEU A 69 -11.29 4.83 -6.50
CA LEU A 69 -11.86 3.87 -7.46
C LEU A 69 -13.22 4.32 -7.99
N TYR A 70 -14.12 4.76 -7.10
CA TYR A 70 -15.45 5.25 -7.45
C TYR A 70 -15.40 6.47 -8.39
N LEU A 71 -14.57 7.46 -8.06
CA LEU A 71 -14.38 8.65 -8.88
C LEU A 71 -13.86 8.29 -10.27
N MET A 72 -12.93 7.33 -10.35
CA MET A 72 -12.38 6.91 -11.64
C MET A 72 -13.36 6.07 -12.46
N ARG A 73 -14.15 5.22 -11.80
CA ARG A 73 -15.21 4.43 -12.43
C ARG A 73 -16.25 5.29 -13.15
N ARG A 74 -16.58 6.46 -12.59
CA ARG A 74 -17.48 7.45 -13.22
C ARG A 74 -16.84 8.21 -14.38
N ARG A 75 -15.51 8.29 -14.42
CA ARG A 75 -14.76 9.04 -15.43
C ARG A 75 -14.36 8.20 -16.65
N ILE A 76 -14.27 6.88 -16.49
CA ILE A 76 -13.88 5.95 -17.55
C ILE A 76 -15.11 5.14 -17.98
N PRO A 77 -15.66 5.38 -19.18
CA PRO A 77 -16.75 4.59 -19.74
C PRO A 77 -16.37 3.12 -19.82
N GLY A 78 -17.28 2.21 -19.46
CA GLY A 78 -17.03 0.77 -19.48
C GLY A 78 -16.05 0.25 -18.43
N ALA A 79 -15.53 1.10 -17.53
CA ALA A 79 -14.63 0.63 -16.48
C ALA A 79 -15.32 -0.37 -15.53
N SER A 80 -14.54 -1.19 -14.83
CA SER A 80 -15.06 -2.13 -13.84
C SER A 80 -14.28 -2.00 -12.54
N TYR A 81 -14.95 -2.15 -11.39
CA TYR A 81 -14.26 -2.11 -10.09
C TYR A 81 -13.11 -3.13 -9.99
N PRO A 82 -13.23 -4.38 -10.49
CA PRO A 82 -12.12 -5.32 -10.50
C PRO A 82 -10.91 -4.82 -11.29
N THR A 83 -11.12 -4.22 -12.47
CA THR A 83 -10.02 -3.65 -13.29
C THR A 83 -9.36 -2.47 -12.60
N LEU A 84 -10.14 -1.58 -11.99
CA LEU A 84 -9.59 -0.44 -11.27
C LEU A 84 -8.85 -0.89 -10.00
N ALA A 85 -9.39 -1.84 -9.25
CA ALA A 85 -8.75 -2.38 -8.04
C ALA A 85 -7.44 -3.11 -8.38
N SER A 86 -7.43 -3.95 -9.41
CA SER A 86 -6.21 -4.63 -9.87
C SER A 86 -5.15 -3.65 -10.41
N SER A 87 -5.55 -2.51 -10.97
CA SER A 87 -4.59 -1.45 -11.34
C SER A 87 -3.85 -0.86 -10.13
N LEU A 88 -4.45 -0.87 -8.94
CA LEU A 88 -3.79 -0.43 -7.70
C LEU A 88 -2.74 -1.46 -7.24
N LEU A 89 -2.96 -2.75 -7.51
CA LEU A 89 -1.97 -3.79 -7.23
C LEU A 89 -0.69 -3.58 -8.05
N VAL A 90 -0.81 -3.14 -9.31
CA VAL A 90 0.34 -2.80 -10.14
C VAL A 90 1.23 -1.75 -9.47
N GLU A 91 0.62 -0.70 -8.90
CA GLU A 91 1.38 0.30 -8.15
C GLU A 91 2.01 -0.32 -6.89
N ALA A 92 1.25 -1.14 -6.16
CA ALA A 92 1.70 -1.74 -4.91
C ALA A 92 2.91 -2.68 -5.08
N ILE A 93 3.06 -3.38 -6.22
CA ILE A 93 4.16 -4.35 -6.43
C ILE A 93 5.52 -3.70 -6.16
N PHE A 94 5.81 -2.58 -6.82
CA PHE A 94 7.10 -1.93 -6.67
C PHE A 94 7.29 -1.37 -5.25
N ASP A 95 6.27 -0.73 -4.69
CA ASP A 95 6.38 -0.14 -3.35
C ASP A 95 6.59 -1.20 -2.27
N THR A 96 5.89 -2.34 -2.40
CA THR A 96 6.04 -3.47 -1.49
C THR A 96 7.43 -4.06 -1.61
N LEU A 97 7.99 -4.19 -2.82
CA LEU A 97 9.36 -4.66 -3.00
C LEU A 97 10.39 -3.72 -2.36
N VAL A 98 10.32 -2.41 -2.63
CA VAL A 98 11.25 -1.44 -2.04
C VAL A 98 11.08 -1.36 -0.52
N SER A 99 9.84 -1.40 -0.03
CA SER A 99 9.55 -1.44 1.41
C SER A 99 10.08 -2.70 2.06
N ALA A 100 9.93 -3.87 1.41
CA ALA A 100 10.44 -5.13 1.93
C ALA A 100 11.97 -5.14 1.98
N LEU A 101 12.65 -4.61 0.97
CA LEU A 101 14.11 -4.43 0.98
C LEU A 101 14.56 -3.49 2.09
N LEU A 102 13.84 -2.37 2.30
CA LEU A 102 14.13 -1.43 3.36
C LEU A 102 13.92 -2.02 4.76
N VAL A 103 12.84 -2.79 4.95
CA VAL A 103 12.57 -3.52 6.19
C VAL A 103 13.64 -4.60 6.42
N ALA A 104 14.02 -5.36 5.38
CA ALA A 104 15.08 -6.36 5.49
C ALA A 104 16.43 -5.73 5.90
N TRP A 105 16.79 -4.59 5.31
CA TRP A 105 17.97 -3.83 5.72
C TRP A 105 17.88 -3.37 7.19
N ALA A 106 16.72 -2.86 7.63
CA ALA A 106 16.53 -2.44 9.02
C ALA A 106 16.62 -3.61 10.02
N ILE A 107 16.18 -4.81 9.62
CA ILE A 107 16.34 -6.05 10.41
C ILE A 107 17.82 -6.43 10.52
N ASP A 108 18.55 -6.41 9.40
CA ASP A 108 19.99 -6.77 9.35
C ASP A 108 20.84 -5.86 10.25
N GLU A 109 20.50 -4.57 10.31
CA GLU A 109 21.14 -3.59 11.18
C GLU A 109 20.72 -3.66 12.66
N GLY A 110 19.83 -4.59 13.03
CA GLY A 110 19.34 -4.77 14.40
C GLY A 110 18.49 -3.60 14.92
N LEU A 111 17.85 -2.85 14.01
CA LEU A 111 17.19 -1.58 14.33
C LEU A 111 15.75 -1.73 14.83
N PHE A 112 15.24 -2.96 14.93
CA PHE A 112 13.89 -3.26 15.38
C PHE A 112 13.88 -3.97 16.74
N PRO A 113 13.86 -3.22 17.87
CA PRO A 113 13.94 -3.78 19.22
C PRO A 113 12.75 -4.68 19.63
N TRP A 114 11.66 -4.70 18.88
CA TRP A 114 10.49 -5.54 19.16
C TRP A 114 10.58 -6.96 18.58
N LEU A 115 11.57 -7.27 17.74
CA LEU A 115 11.77 -8.64 17.26
C LEU A 115 12.05 -9.60 18.43
N ASP A 116 12.62 -9.09 19.52
CA ASP A 116 12.86 -9.81 20.78
C ASP A 116 11.57 -10.11 21.58
N VAL A 117 10.44 -9.53 21.16
CA VAL A 117 9.12 -9.68 21.79
C VAL A 117 8.21 -10.63 20.99
N LEU A 118 8.49 -10.88 19.70
CA LEU A 118 7.78 -11.86 18.86
C LEU A 118 7.72 -13.28 19.48
N PRO A 119 8.78 -13.80 20.14
CA PRO A 119 8.73 -15.11 20.81
C PRO A 119 7.78 -15.18 22.01
N ARG A 120 7.28 -14.04 22.51
CA ARG A 120 6.40 -13.93 23.69
C ARG A 120 4.94 -13.69 23.32
N LEU A 121 4.62 -13.54 22.04
CA LEU A 121 3.24 -13.56 21.59
C LEU A 121 2.68 -14.98 21.78
N PRO A 122 1.42 -15.13 22.19
CA PRO A 122 0.80 -16.45 22.35
C PRO A 122 0.91 -17.18 21.00
N SER A 123 1.79 -18.18 20.97
CA SER A 123 1.94 -19.09 19.84
C SER A 123 0.58 -19.77 19.63
N ILE A 124 0.10 -19.82 18.40
CA ILE A 124 -1.05 -20.64 18.03
C ILE A 124 -0.79 -22.05 18.57
N ASP A 125 -1.61 -22.47 19.53
CA ASP A 125 -1.43 -23.72 20.25
C ASP A 125 -1.87 -24.89 19.37
N TRP A 126 -0.97 -25.31 18.47
CA TRP A 126 -1.21 -26.42 17.54
C TRP A 126 -1.52 -27.74 18.29
N LEU A 127 -1.23 -27.83 19.58
CA LEU A 127 -1.59 -28.96 20.45
C LEU A 127 -3.10 -29.07 20.74
N TRP A 128 -3.87 -27.99 20.61
CA TRP A 128 -5.33 -28.02 20.79
C TRP A 128 -6.02 -29.04 19.87
N ALA A 129 -5.52 -29.14 18.62
CA ALA A 129 -6.04 -30.07 17.62
C ALA A 129 -5.81 -31.55 17.99
N PHE A 130 -4.73 -31.85 18.73
CA PHE A 130 -4.44 -33.20 19.22
C PHE A 130 -5.30 -33.60 20.42
N HIS A 131 -5.70 -32.63 21.27
CA HIS A 131 -6.57 -32.89 22.43
C HIS A 131 -8.06 -33.05 22.08
N HIS A 132 -8.51 -32.54 20.93
CA HIS A 132 -9.90 -32.62 20.48
C HIS A 132 -10.04 -33.21 19.07
N PRO A 133 -9.71 -34.49 18.86
CA PRO A 133 -9.61 -35.08 17.51
C PRO A 133 -10.94 -35.05 16.74
N ARG A 134 -12.08 -35.17 17.42
CA ARG A 134 -13.42 -35.05 16.80
C ARG A 134 -13.78 -33.62 16.40
N ALA A 135 -13.35 -32.61 17.17
CA ALA A 135 -13.59 -31.21 16.83
C ALA A 135 -12.61 -30.71 15.75
N ALA A 136 -11.35 -31.16 15.79
CA ALA A 136 -10.37 -30.87 14.77
C ALA A 136 -10.78 -31.45 13.41
N THR A 137 -11.25 -32.71 13.37
CA THR A 137 -11.72 -33.35 12.13
C THR A 137 -12.97 -32.67 11.55
N THR A 138 -13.92 -32.23 12.37
CA THR A 138 -15.10 -31.49 11.89
C THR A 138 -14.73 -30.11 11.38
N ILE A 139 -13.84 -29.38 12.05
CA ILE A 139 -13.36 -28.07 11.58
C ILE A 139 -12.61 -28.22 10.25
N VAL A 140 -11.73 -29.22 10.12
CA VAL A 140 -11.00 -29.49 8.87
C VAL A 140 -11.97 -29.88 7.76
N ALA A 141 -12.95 -30.76 8.02
CA ALA A 141 -13.93 -31.18 7.03
C ALA A 141 -14.84 -30.02 6.57
N VAL A 142 -15.29 -29.17 7.50
CA VAL A 142 -16.08 -27.96 7.19
C VAL A 142 -15.25 -26.94 6.42
N ALA A 143 -13.99 -26.72 6.80
CA ALA A 143 -13.07 -25.83 6.09
C ALA A 143 -12.77 -26.34 4.67
N LEU A 144 -12.60 -27.64 4.48
CA LEU A 144 -12.44 -28.27 3.16
C LEU A 144 -13.71 -28.16 2.31
N ALA A 145 -14.87 -28.47 2.87
CA ALA A 145 -16.14 -28.35 2.15
C ALA A 145 -16.45 -26.90 1.77
N ALA A 146 -16.24 -25.96 2.69
CA ALA A 146 -16.35 -24.53 2.42
C ALA A 146 -15.32 -24.06 1.40
N GLY A 147 -14.08 -24.53 1.48
CA GLY A 147 -13.01 -24.23 0.52
C GLY A 147 -13.33 -24.75 -0.89
N ILE A 148 -13.87 -25.97 -1.01
CA ILE A 148 -14.27 -26.58 -2.29
C ILE A 148 -15.50 -25.84 -2.87
N ALA A 149 -16.49 -25.52 -2.04
CA ALA A 149 -17.66 -24.76 -2.47
C ALA A 149 -17.29 -23.34 -2.92
N LEU A 150 -16.41 -22.68 -2.16
CA LEU A 150 -15.86 -21.36 -2.50
C LEU A 150 -15.04 -21.44 -3.78
N PHE A 151 -14.20 -22.47 -3.96
CA PHE A 151 -13.41 -22.68 -5.17
C PHE A 151 -14.28 -22.96 -6.39
N ALA A 152 -15.35 -23.76 -6.27
CA ALA A 152 -16.26 -24.06 -7.37
C ALA A 152 -17.14 -22.85 -7.75
N TRP A 153 -17.60 -22.09 -6.75
CA TRP A 153 -18.29 -20.81 -6.98
C TRP A 153 -17.36 -19.79 -7.64
N ALA A 154 -16.13 -19.66 -7.11
CA ALA A 154 -15.12 -18.78 -7.63
C ALA A 154 -14.75 -19.20 -9.06
N ALA A 155 -14.45 -20.47 -9.36
CA ALA A 155 -14.08 -20.94 -10.69
C ALA A 155 -15.11 -20.58 -11.77
N ARG A 156 -16.42 -20.63 -11.44
CA ARG A 156 -17.50 -20.23 -12.37
C ARG A 156 -17.66 -18.72 -12.53
N HIS A 157 -17.32 -17.92 -11.52
CA HIS A 157 -17.33 -16.45 -11.57
C HIS A 157 -15.98 -15.83 -11.99
N ILE A 158 -14.89 -16.61 -11.97
CA ILE A 158 -13.50 -16.19 -12.15
C ILE A 158 -13.17 -15.90 -13.61
N GLU A 159 -13.81 -16.47 -14.63
CA GLU A 159 -13.39 -16.15 -16.01
C GLU A 159 -13.71 -14.70 -16.38
N ALA A 160 -14.95 -14.25 -16.15
CA ALA A 160 -15.31 -12.86 -16.41
C ALA A 160 -14.64 -11.89 -15.43
N PHE A 161 -14.53 -12.26 -14.16
CA PHE A 161 -13.85 -11.46 -13.14
C PHE A 161 -12.34 -11.40 -13.37
N GLY A 162 -11.72 -12.53 -13.69
CA GLY A 162 -10.31 -12.73 -13.99
C GLY A 162 -9.89 -12.01 -15.26
N ARG A 163 -10.73 -12.00 -16.31
CA ARG A 163 -10.50 -11.12 -17.48
C ARG A 163 -10.44 -9.64 -17.08
N ARG A 164 -11.35 -9.20 -16.21
CA ARG A 164 -11.38 -7.80 -15.70
C ARG A 164 -10.17 -7.49 -14.81
N LEU A 165 -9.71 -8.43 -13.99
CA LEU A 165 -8.48 -8.31 -13.21
C LEU A 165 -7.24 -8.26 -14.12
N ALA A 166 -7.15 -9.18 -15.09
CA ALA A 166 -6.07 -9.24 -16.06
C ALA A 166 -5.95 -7.94 -16.87
N GLN A 167 -7.08 -7.31 -17.20
CA GLN A 167 -7.11 -6.01 -17.84
C GLN A 167 -6.39 -4.93 -17.01
N GLY A 168 -6.58 -4.90 -15.68
CA GLY A 168 -5.98 -3.89 -14.81
C GLY A 168 -4.47 -4.05 -14.63
N VAL A 169 -3.96 -5.27 -14.81
CA VAL A 169 -2.52 -5.59 -14.75
C VAL A 169 -1.87 -5.71 -16.14
N THR A 170 -2.57 -5.34 -17.21
CA THR A 170 -2.09 -5.55 -18.58
C THR A 170 -0.75 -4.89 -18.86
N ILE A 171 -0.45 -3.75 -18.24
CA ILE A 171 0.83 -3.05 -18.40
C ILE A 171 2.04 -3.89 -17.94
N LEU A 172 1.86 -4.85 -17.03
CA LEU A 172 2.93 -5.76 -16.60
C LEU A 172 3.36 -6.73 -17.70
N ARG A 173 2.51 -6.97 -18.70
CA ARG A 173 2.84 -7.80 -19.87
C ARG A 173 3.76 -7.09 -20.85
N THR A 174 3.86 -5.76 -20.77
CA THR A 174 4.75 -4.93 -21.61
C THR A 174 5.85 -4.30 -20.73
N PRO A 175 6.89 -5.05 -20.33
CA PRO A 175 7.86 -4.61 -19.31
C PRO A 175 8.58 -3.31 -19.66
N ARG A 176 8.84 -3.07 -20.96
CA ARG A 176 9.45 -1.80 -21.43
C ARG A 176 8.52 -0.60 -21.21
N GLU A 177 7.23 -0.76 -21.42
CA GLU A 177 6.25 0.30 -21.20
C GLU A 177 5.99 0.51 -19.72
N TYR A 178 5.88 -0.58 -18.94
CA TYR A 178 5.81 -0.50 -17.49
C TYR A 178 7.01 0.26 -16.91
N ALA A 179 8.23 -0.09 -17.33
CA ALA A 179 9.45 0.57 -16.85
C ALA A 179 9.43 2.07 -17.14
N ARG A 180 9.08 2.47 -18.37
CA ARG A 180 9.10 3.88 -18.80
C ARG A 180 7.93 4.70 -18.27
N ARG A 181 6.74 4.10 -18.18
CA ARG A 181 5.48 4.83 -17.92
C ARG A 181 5.00 4.70 -16.49
N VAL A 182 5.46 3.71 -15.72
CA VAL A 182 5.02 3.50 -14.33
C VAL A 182 6.22 3.53 -13.40
N LEU A 183 7.17 2.61 -13.59
CA LEU A 183 8.31 2.46 -12.71
C LEU A 183 9.16 3.73 -12.62
N ALA A 184 9.41 4.41 -13.75
CA ALA A 184 10.15 5.68 -13.76
C ALA A 184 9.49 6.74 -12.86
N TRP A 185 8.16 6.81 -12.81
CA TRP A 185 7.46 7.74 -11.92
C TRP A 185 7.51 7.27 -10.47
N GLN A 186 7.43 5.96 -10.21
CA GLN A 186 7.59 5.43 -8.86
C GLN A 186 9.02 5.65 -8.32
N LEU A 187 10.03 5.53 -9.18
CA LEU A 187 11.43 5.85 -8.85
C LEU A 187 11.64 7.32 -8.51
N VAL A 188 10.83 8.24 -9.07
CA VAL A 188 10.83 9.66 -8.68
C VAL A 188 10.02 9.89 -7.40
N GLU A 189 8.98 9.10 -7.17
CA GLU A 189 8.12 9.19 -5.99
C GLU A 189 8.87 8.83 -4.70
N TRP A 190 9.71 7.80 -4.73
CA TRP A 190 10.49 7.35 -3.57
C TRP A 190 11.45 8.39 -2.97
N PRO A 191 12.31 9.08 -3.74
CA PRO A 191 13.15 10.14 -3.18
C PRO A 191 12.31 11.33 -2.69
N LEU A 192 11.19 11.66 -3.35
CA LEU A 192 10.27 12.68 -2.85
C LEU A 192 9.64 12.28 -1.50
N ARG A 193 9.33 10.99 -1.32
CA ARG A 193 8.84 10.42 -0.07
C ARG A 193 9.87 10.56 1.06
N LEU A 194 11.11 10.13 0.81
CA LEU A 194 12.19 10.24 1.78
C LEU A 194 12.53 11.70 2.09
N ALA A 195 12.57 12.57 1.07
CA ALA A 195 12.79 14.01 1.25
C ALA A 195 11.67 14.65 2.09
N THR A 196 10.41 14.31 1.82
CA THR A 196 9.26 14.77 2.63
C THR A 196 9.46 14.40 4.09
N LEU A 197 9.84 13.16 4.37
CA LEU A 197 10.03 12.65 5.72
C LEU A 197 11.21 13.32 6.43
N GLY A 198 12.37 13.39 5.77
CA GLY A 198 13.56 14.05 6.30
C GLY A 198 13.35 15.55 6.56
N LEU A 199 12.62 16.24 5.68
CA LEU A 199 12.27 17.66 5.86
C LEU A 199 11.28 17.86 7.00
N PHE A 200 10.31 16.96 7.21
CA PHE A 200 9.45 17.01 8.39
C PHE A 200 10.25 16.78 9.68
N LEU A 201 11.14 15.78 9.71
CA LEU A 201 12.01 15.55 10.87
C LEU A 201 12.83 16.81 11.17
N HIS A 202 13.44 17.41 10.14
CA HIS A 202 14.21 18.64 10.29
C HIS A 202 13.37 19.83 10.76
N ALA A 203 12.14 19.98 10.25
CA ALA A 203 11.25 21.07 10.61
C ALA A 203 10.80 21.05 12.09
N PHE A 204 10.77 19.86 12.70
CA PHE A 204 10.36 19.63 14.08
C PHE A 204 11.54 19.37 15.03
N ASP A 205 12.76 19.76 14.64
CA ASP A 205 13.99 19.59 15.44
C ASP A 205 14.29 18.12 15.84
N MET A 206 13.78 17.16 15.07
CA MET A 206 14.11 15.73 15.21
C MET A 206 15.39 15.40 14.45
N PRO A 207 16.13 14.33 14.82
CA PRO A 207 17.32 13.91 14.08
C PRO A 207 16.99 13.64 12.61
N ALA A 208 17.39 14.53 11.70
CA ALA A 208 17.13 14.44 10.27
C ALA A 208 18.32 13.84 9.50
N THR A 209 18.82 12.71 9.99
CA THR A 209 19.88 11.95 9.32
C THR A 209 19.29 11.01 8.26
N VAL A 210 20.14 10.55 7.34
CA VAL A 210 19.74 9.52 6.36
C VAL A 210 19.24 8.26 7.09
N ARG A 211 19.95 7.83 8.14
CA ARG A 211 19.60 6.65 8.93
C ARG A 211 18.24 6.77 9.61
N SER A 212 17.98 7.89 10.30
CA SER A 212 16.69 8.12 10.96
C SER A 212 15.53 8.23 9.98
N THR A 213 15.75 8.88 8.83
CA THR A 213 14.72 8.96 7.78
C THR A 213 14.37 7.58 7.21
N LEU A 214 15.38 6.77 6.89
CA LEU A 214 15.18 5.40 6.40
C LEU A 214 14.50 4.52 7.44
N LEU A 215 14.86 4.68 8.72
CA LEU A 215 14.22 3.97 9.82
C LEU A 215 12.76 4.31 9.99
N THR A 216 12.42 5.60 10.02
CA THR A 216 11.03 6.03 10.11
C THR A 216 10.22 5.51 8.92
N GLN A 217 10.79 5.50 7.72
CA GLN A 217 10.14 4.91 6.55
C GLN A 217 9.97 3.39 6.69
N ALA A 218 10.95 2.66 7.23
CA ALA A 218 10.87 1.23 7.46
C ALA A 218 9.76 0.91 8.48
N THR A 219 9.70 1.65 9.59
CA THR A 219 8.64 1.54 10.61
C THR A 219 7.25 1.79 10.02
N GLN A 220 7.08 2.85 9.22
CA GLN A 220 5.82 3.12 8.51
C GLN A 220 5.43 1.97 7.57
N SER A 221 6.39 1.37 6.87
CA SER A 221 6.15 0.23 6.00
C SER A 221 5.68 -1.01 6.78
N VAL A 222 6.25 -1.28 7.95
CA VAL A 222 5.79 -2.37 8.85
C VAL A 222 4.38 -2.08 9.38
N ALA A 223 4.12 -0.85 9.85
CA ALA A 223 2.82 -0.45 10.37
C ALA A 223 1.70 -0.56 9.32
N THR A 224 2.01 -0.29 8.05
CA THR A 224 1.06 -0.45 6.93
C THR A 224 0.80 -1.92 6.60
N ALA A 225 1.79 -2.79 6.79
CA ALA A 225 1.68 -4.24 6.51
C ALA A 225 0.92 -5.02 7.60
N LEU A 226 0.93 -4.52 8.84
CA LEU A 226 0.21 -5.07 9.99
C LEU A 226 -0.95 -4.12 10.39
N PRO A 227 -2.08 -4.12 9.66
CA PRO A 227 -3.21 -3.24 9.95
C PRO A 227 -3.98 -3.77 11.17
N LEU A 228 -3.34 -3.76 12.34
CA LEU A 228 -3.94 -4.16 13.60
C LEU A 228 -4.58 -2.96 14.35
N THR A 229 -4.34 -1.70 13.93
CA THR A 229 -4.92 -0.49 14.57
C THR A 229 -5.11 0.72 13.63
N LEU A 230 -5.92 1.71 14.07
CA LEU A 230 -6.29 2.94 13.35
C LEU A 230 -5.06 3.69 12.79
N ALA A 231 -4.94 3.83 11.47
CA ALA A 231 -3.95 4.67 10.80
C ALA A 231 -2.47 4.46 11.24
N GLY A 232 -2.12 3.32 11.86
CA GLY A 232 -0.81 3.10 12.49
C GLY A 232 -0.62 3.80 13.85
N ILE A 233 -1.61 4.59 14.28
CA ILE A 233 -1.64 5.26 15.59
C ILE A 233 -1.89 4.16 16.63
N GLY A 234 -0.86 3.88 17.43
CA GLY A 234 -0.82 2.79 18.40
C GLY A 234 0.30 1.79 18.11
N THR A 235 0.52 1.38 16.86
CA THR A 235 1.72 0.60 16.50
C THR A 235 2.94 1.52 16.47
N GLU A 236 2.88 2.71 15.87
CA GLU A 236 4.00 3.65 15.91
C GLU A 236 4.34 4.12 17.34
N GLN A 237 3.36 4.23 18.22
CA GLN A 237 3.59 4.59 19.64
C GLN A 237 4.09 3.40 20.47
N ALA A 238 3.62 2.18 20.22
CA ALA A 238 4.15 0.99 20.89
C ALA A 238 5.56 0.59 20.42
N LEU A 239 5.99 1.08 19.25
CA LEU A 239 7.31 0.81 18.66
C LEU A 239 8.35 1.90 18.99
N LEU A 240 7.92 3.04 19.53
CA LEU A 240 8.77 4.19 19.88
C LEU A 240 8.87 4.47 21.40
N VAL A 241 8.15 3.70 22.24
CA VAL A 241 8.21 3.77 23.71
C VAL A 241 8.93 2.55 24.27
#